data_AF-A0A328RQE1-F1
#
_entry.id   AF-A0A328RQE1-F1
#
_cell.length_a   1.000
_cell.length_b   1.000
_cell.length_c   1.000
_cell.angle_alpha   90.00
_cell.angle_beta   90.00
_cell.angle_gamma   90.00
#
_symmetry.space_group_name_H-M   'P 1'
#
loop_
_entity.id
_entity.type
_entity.pdbx_description
1 polymer ?
#
loop_
_entity_poly.entity_id
_entity_poly.type
_entity_poly.pdbx_seq_one_letter_code
_entity_poly.pdbx_strand_id
1 'polypeptide(L)'
;MNTTLAKNYQSIENKSSDLMSMKLQLMASNLTNQWNRCSLTSNFFSIFHFEDEKLVNNLSTIINEFLENIVKFSASEKTLINLKLKLQKPILYIEFDSKFTHRSAQKFEEILLSDGNNSLDQTIEASKIDSTFETDDLLLINTLTLIHIYNISMGCKMIDRGNHKDIFINLSINLEEVNK
;
A
#
# COMPACT_ATOMS: atom_id res chain seq x y z
N MET A 1 -17.36 9.73 -16.44
CA MET A 1 -16.32 9.03 -15.65
C MET A 1 -16.53 9.44 -14.21
N ASN A 2 -16.84 8.49 -13.32
CA ASN A 2 -17.04 8.75 -11.91
C ASN A 2 -15.71 8.58 -11.18
N THR A 3 -15.37 9.54 -10.32
CA THR A 3 -14.17 9.48 -9.46
C THR A 3 -14.63 9.39 -8.01
N THR A 4 -14.13 8.40 -7.29
CA THR A 4 -14.33 8.29 -5.84
C THR A 4 -13.02 8.60 -5.13
N LEU A 5 -13.10 9.39 -4.06
CA LEU A 5 -11.98 9.68 -3.18
C LEU A 5 -12.28 9.11 -1.80
N ALA A 6 -11.38 8.28 -1.28
CA ALA A 6 -11.40 7.83 0.10
C ALA A 6 -10.20 8.44 0.84
N LYS A 7 -10.47 9.09 1.99
CA LYS A 7 -9.49 9.88 2.76
C LYS A 7 -8.85 11.01 1.92
N ASN A 8 -7.95 11.80 2.52
CA ASN A 8 -7.31 12.96 1.86
C ASN A 8 -6.27 12.53 0.81
N TYR A 9 -6.71 11.99 -0.34
CA TYR A 9 -5.82 11.65 -1.45
C TYR A 9 -5.17 12.91 -2.06
N GLN A 10 -3.86 12.85 -2.25
CA GLN A 10 -3.06 13.87 -2.93
C GLN A 10 -1.97 13.18 -3.76
N SER A 11 -1.96 13.40 -5.08
CA SER A 11 -0.94 12.81 -5.95
C SER A 11 0.46 13.30 -5.57
N ILE A 12 1.43 12.39 -5.62
CA ILE A 12 2.83 12.69 -5.29
C ILE A 12 3.46 13.65 -6.30
N GLU A 13 2.99 13.68 -7.55
CA GLU A 13 3.49 14.56 -8.61
C GLU A 13 3.26 16.05 -8.30
N ASN A 14 2.25 16.36 -7.49
CA ASN A 14 1.92 17.74 -7.08
C ASN A 14 2.74 18.24 -5.89
N LYS A 15 3.59 17.40 -5.27
CA LYS A 15 4.47 17.82 -4.17
C LYS A 15 5.73 18.45 -4.77
N SER A 16 6.19 19.59 -4.24
CA SER A 16 7.21 20.46 -4.87
C SER A 16 8.55 19.78 -5.20
N SER A 17 9.29 20.42 -6.11
CA SER A 17 10.57 19.99 -6.68
C SER A 17 11.71 20.22 -5.71
N ASP A 18 11.97 19.24 -4.86
CA ASP A 18 13.31 18.82 -4.49
C ASP A 18 13.16 17.37 -4.00
N LEU A 19 14.16 16.55 -4.31
CA LEU A 19 14.39 15.17 -3.83
C LEU A 19 14.03 14.00 -4.75
N MET A 20 14.90 13.00 -4.61
CA MET A 20 15.00 11.75 -5.36
C MET A 20 13.65 11.06 -5.52
N SER A 21 13.32 10.75 -6.78
CA SER A 21 12.13 10.01 -7.15
C SER A 21 12.52 8.70 -7.79
N MET A 22 11.83 7.62 -7.43
CA MET A 22 12.03 6.32 -8.05
C MET A 22 10.69 5.78 -8.52
N LYS A 23 10.68 5.15 -9.70
CA LYS A 23 9.51 4.46 -10.23
C LYS A 23 9.88 3.02 -10.56
N LEU A 24 9.06 2.09 -10.09
CA LEU A 24 9.13 0.68 -10.43
C LEU A 24 7.83 0.28 -11.10
N GLN A 25 7.93 -0.48 -12.19
CA GLN A 25 6.78 -1.01 -12.89
C GLN A 25 6.92 -2.53 -12.96
N LEU A 26 5.94 -3.24 -12.42
CA LEU A 26 5.97 -4.70 -12.34
C LEU A 26 4.62 -5.27 -12.81
N MET A 27 4.65 -6.45 -13.42
CA MET A 27 3.44 -7.25 -13.62
C MET A 27 3.10 -7.99 -12.34
N ALA A 28 1.81 -8.07 -12.01
CA ALA A 28 1.33 -8.80 -10.83
C ALA A 28 1.86 -10.24 -10.78
N SER A 29 1.90 -10.96 -11.91
CA SER A 29 2.46 -12.31 -12.02
C SER A 29 3.92 -12.42 -11.57
N ASN A 30 4.73 -11.39 -11.82
CA ASN A 30 6.15 -11.40 -11.46
C ASN A 30 6.32 -11.30 -9.94
N LEU A 31 5.42 -10.56 -9.29
CA LEU A 31 5.42 -10.42 -7.83
C LEU A 31 4.96 -11.71 -7.16
N THR A 32 3.88 -12.32 -7.65
CA THR A 32 3.39 -13.61 -7.12
C THR A 32 4.45 -14.71 -7.18
N ASN A 33 5.21 -14.79 -8.29
CA ASN A 33 6.25 -15.80 -8.47
C ASN A 33 7.55 -15.55 -7.68
N GLN A 34 7.79 -14.30 -7.25
CA GLN A 34 8.99 -13.91 -6.51
C GLN A 34 8.72 -13.64 -5.03
N TRP A 35 7.48 -13.84 -4.56
CA TRP A 35 7.03 -13.49 -3.20
C TRP A 35 7.88 -14.11 -2.09
N ASN A 36 8.39 -15.32 -2.31
CA ASN A 36 9.30 -16.02 -1.39
C ASN A 36 10.66 -15.33 -1.22
N ARG A 37 10.91 -14.20 -1.90
CA ARG A 37 12.14 -13.43 -1.87
C ARG A 37 11.82 -11.99 -1.46
N CYS A 38 11.76 -11.73 -0.14
CA CYS A 38 11.59 -10.39 0.45
C CYS A 38 12.65 -9.35 0.01
N SER A 39 13.67 -9.76 -0.76
CA SER A 39 14.79 -8.94 -1.25
C SER A 39 14.43 -7.98 -2.38
N LEU A 40 13.25 -8.11 -3.01
CA LEU A 40 12.86 -7.27 -4.14
C LEU A 40 12.61 -5.82 -3.72
N THR A 41 12.06 -5.59 -2.52
CA THR A 41 11.80 -4.26 -1.96
C THR A 41 12.93 -3.75 -1.07
N SER A 42 13.72 -4.61 -0.42
CA SER A 42 14.88 -4.13 0.36
C SER A 42 15.93 -3.47 -0.53
N ASN A 43 16.18 -4.02 -1.71
CA ASN A 43 17.04 -3.40 -2.72
C ASN A 43 16.45 -2.10 -3.27
N PHE A 44 15.12 -1.94 -3.24
CA PHE A 44 14.43 -0.76 -3.76
C PHE A 44 14.71 0.51 -2.92
N PHE A 45 14.98 0.34 -1.63
CA PHE A 45 15.34 1.45 -0.74
C PHE A 45 16.82 1.82 -0.75
N SER A 46 17.68 0.94 -1.27
CA SER A 46 19.14 1.19 -1.33
C SER A 46 19.49 2.50 -2.04
N ILE A 47 18.66 2.96 -2.99
CA ILE A 47 18.89 4.21 -3.71
C ILE A 47 18.80 5.46 -2.82
N PHE A 48 18.01 5.40 -1.74
CA PHE A 48 17.84 6.53 -0.83
C PHE A 48 18.96 6.62 0.21
N HIS A 49 19.92 5.69 0.19
CA HIS A 49 21.07 5.64 1.09
C HIS A 49 20.69 5.83 2.57
N PHE A 50 19.62 5.17 3.01
CA PHE A 50 19.31 5.12 4.44
C PHE A 50 20.42 4.34 5.15
N GLU A 51 21.07 4.98 6.12
CA GLU A 51 22.16 4.36 6.90
C GLU A 51 21.63 3.39 7.97
N ASP A 52 20.36 3.52 8.33
CA ASP A 52 19.72 2.72 9.38
C ASP A 52 19.07 1.46 8.80
N GLU A 53 19.64 0.30 9.12
CA GLU A 53 19.15 -1.00 8.67
C GLU A 53 17.76 -1.33 9.22
N LYS A 54 17.44 -0.92 10.46
CA LYS A 54 16.11 -1.13 11.07
C LYS A 54 15.06 -0.35 10.29
N LEU A 55 15.35 0.90 9.94
CA LEU A 55 14.47 1.72 9.11
C LEU A 55 14.24 1.07 7.74
N VAL A 56 15.29 0.62 7.05
CA VAL A 56 15.19 -0.03 5.75
C VAL A 56 14.32 -1.30 5.83
N ASN A 57 14.51 -2.10 6.87
CA ASN A 57 13.72 -3.32 7.09
C ASN A 57 12.24 -3.00 7.34
N ASN A 58 11.93 -2.03 8.20
CA ASN A 58 10.55 -1.61 8.47
C ASN A 58 9.86 -1.07 7.21
N LEU A 59 10.54 -0.21 6.45
CA LEU A 59 10.02 0.31 5.19
C LEU A 59 9.79 -0.80 4.15
N SER A 60 10.68 -1.80 4.10
CA SER A 60 10.53 -2.98 3.22
C SER A 60 9.31 -3.80 3.59
N THR A 61 9.09 -4.04 4.88
CA THR A 61 7.88 -4.71 5.39
C THR A 61 6.63 -3.94 4.98
N ILE A 62 6.58 -2.63 5.22
CA ILE A 62 5.43 -1.79 4.85
C ILE A 62 5.13 -1.90 3.35
N ILE A 63 6.12 -1.67 2.49
CA ILE A 63 5.89 -1.73 1.03
C ILE A 63 5.48 -3.13 0.59
N ASN A 64 6.10 -4.19 1.12
CA ASN A 64 5.76 -5.57 0.74
C ASN A 64 4.30 -5.87 1.00
N GLU A 65 3.81 -5.57 2.22
CA GLU A 65 2.42 -5.83 2.58
C GLU A 65 1.45 -5.00 1.71
N PHE A 66 1.73 -3.72 1.48
CA PHE A 66 0.89 -2.91 0.59
C PHE A 66 0.91 -3.43 -0.85
N LEU A 67 2.08 -3.83 -1.36
CA LEU A 67 2.23 -4.37 -2.69
C LEU A 67 1.51 -5.72 -2.83
N GLU A 68 1.48 -6.54 -1.77
CA GLU A 68 0.75 -7.82 -1.73
C GLU A 68 -0.72 -7.59 -1.95
N ASN A 69 -1.26 -6.63 -1.19
CA ASN A 69 -2.66 -6.23 -1.30
C ASN A 69 -2.99 -5.78 -2.71
N ILE A 70 -2.15 -4.92 -3.29
CA ILE A 70 -2.39 -4.39 -4.64
C ILE A 70 -2.34 -5.49 -5.69
N VAL A 71 -1.43 -6.46 -5.56
CA VAL A 71 -1.36 -7.63 -6.44
C VAL A 71 -2.63 -8.47 -6.32
N LYS A 72 -3.07 -8.78 -5.10
CA LYS A 72 -4.26 -9.60 -4.85
C LYS A 72 -5.55 -8.98 -5.35
N PHE A 73 -5.70 -7.65 -5.23
CA PHE A 73 -6.87 -6.94 -5.74
C PHE A 73 -6.77 -6.59 -7.25
N SER A 74 -5.63 -6.84 -7.88
CA SER A 74 -5.43 -6.54 -9.30
C SER A 74 -6.43 -7.28 -10.20
N ALA A 75 -6.80 -6.66 -11.32
CA ALA A 75 -7.83 -7.16 -12.22
C ALA A 75 -7.43 -8.47 -12.90
N SER A 76 -6.13 -8.73 -13.02
CA SER A 76 -5.55 -9.93 -13.62
C SER A 76 -4.06 -10.03 -13.27
N GLU A 77 -3.47 -11.21 -13.42
CA GLU A 77 -2.03 -11.43 -13.27
C GLU A 77 -1.17 -10.60 -14.25
N LYS A 78 -1.75 -10.17 -15.38
CA LYS A 78 -1.10 -9.31 -16.39
C LYS A 78 -1.19 -7.82 -16.06
N THR A 79 -1.82 -7.47 -14.94
CA THR A 79 -1.97 -6.08 -14.53
C THR A 79 -0.61 -5.48 -14.22
N LEU A 80 -0.38 -4.29 -14.76
CA LEU A 80 0.77 -3.48 -14.42
C LEU A 80 0.50 -2.73 -13.12
N ILE A 81 1.43 -2.84 -12.19
CA ILE A 81 1.46 -2.09 -10.95
C ILE A 81 2.63 -1.13 -11.06
N ASN A 82 2.38 0.17 -10.94
CA ASN A 82 3.48 1.12 -10.76
C ASN A 82 3.58 1.52 -9.28
N LEU A 83 4.80 1.56 -8.79
CA LEU A 83 5.18 2.05 -7.49
C LEU A 83 6.07 3.27 -7.69
N LYS A 84 5.70 4.40 -7.10
CA LYS A 84 6.48 5.63 -7.10
C LYS A 84 6.88 5.97 -5.66
N LEU A 85 8.13 6.34 -5.47
CA LEU A 85 8.65 6.85 -4.20
C LEU A 85 9.14 8.28 -4.40
N LYS A 86 8.85 9.13 -3.41
CA LYS A 86 9.41 10.48 -3.31
C LYS A 86 9.76 10.78 -1.87
N LEU A 87 11.03 11.06 -1.61
CA LEU A 87 11.52 11.35 -0.27
C LEU A 87 11.51 12.86 -0.02
N GLN A 88 10.64 13.38 0.85
CA GLN A 88 10.72 14.77 1.32
C GLN A 88 10.99 14.77 2.83
N LYS A 89 12.27 14.61 3.22
CA LYS A 89 12.65 14.41 4.62
C LYS A 89 11.95 15.41 5.57
N PRO A 90 11.38 14.94 6.69
CA PRO A 90 11.45 13.57 7.23
C PRO A 90 10.41 12.60 6.64
N ILE A 91 9.62 13.00 5.64
CA ILE A 91 8.50 12.23 5.12
C ILE A 91 8.89 11.45 3.86
N LEU A 92 8.60 10.16 3.82
CA LEU A 92 8.60 9.35 2.60
C LEU A 92 7.18 9.25 2.05
N TYR A 93 7.00 9.65 0.80
CA TYR A 93 5.76 9.47 0.06
C TYR A 93 5.85 8.27 -0.88
N ILE A 94 4.79 7.47 -0.89
CA ILE A 94 4.67 6.25 -1.69
C ILE A 94 3.35 6.31 -2.45
N GLU A 95 3.38 6.14 -3.77
CA GLU A 95 2.18 6.05 -4.59
C GLU A 95 2.19 4.72 -5.33
N PHE A 96 1.08 4.00 -5.20
CA PHE A 96 0.82 2.83 -6.01
C PHE A 96 -0.29 3.15 -6.99
N ASP A 97 -0.12 2.70 -8.22
CA ASP A 97 -1.18 2.67 -9.21
C ASP A 97 -1.38 1.23 -9.70
N SER A 98 -2.65 0.86 -9.95
CA SER A 98 -3.02 -0.44 -10.47
C SER A 98 -4.44 -0.40 -11.04
N LYS A 99 -4.86 -1.51 -11.65
CA LYS A 99 -6.21 -1.71 -12.17
C LYS A 99 -6.90 -2.81 -11.40
N PHE A 100 -8.05 -2.53 -10.83
CA PHE A 100 -8.84 -3.52 -10.09
C PHE A 100 -10.12 -3.83 -10.85
N THR A 101 -10.66 -5.05 -10.65
CA THR A 101 -12.05 -5.32 -11.04
C THR A 101 -12.99 -4.46 -10.19
N HIS A 102 -14.23 -4.25 -10.64
CA HIS A 102 -15.23 -3.55 -9.82
C HIS A 102 -15.45 -4.20 -8.45
N ARG A 103 -15.50 -5.53 -8.42
CA ARG A 103 -15.66 -6.31 -7.18
C ARG A 103 -14.47 -6.11 -6.24
N SER A 104 -13.25 -6.23 -6.76
CA SER A 104 -12.01 -6.04 -5.99
C SER A 104 -11.89 -4.60 -5.47
N ALA A 105 -12.25 -3.62 -6.28
CA ALA A 105 -12.22 -2.22 -5.88
C ALA A 105 -13.26 -1.88 -4.81
N GLN A 106 -14.46 -2.46 -4.88
CA GLN A 106 -15.48 -2.28 -3.86
C GLN A 106 -15.03 -2.87 -2.51
N LYS A 107 -14.50 -4.10 -2.51
CA LYS A 107 -13.91 -4.70 -1.30
C LYS A 107 -12.81 -3.82 -0.72
N PHE A 108 -11.90 -3.34 -1.57
CA PHE A 108 -10.82 -2.46 -1.14
C PHE A 108 -11.33 -1.12 -0.58
N GLU A 109 -12.39 -0.57 -1.16
CA GLU A 109 -13.04 0.65 -0.66
C GLU A 109 -13.66 0.44 0.74
N GLU A 110 -14.38 -0.67 0.94
CA GLU A 110 -14.97 -1.05 2.23
C GLU A 110 -13.88 -1.19 3.31
N ILE A 111 -12.74 -1.80 2.96
CA ILE A 111 -11.55 -1.92 3.82
C ILE A 111 -11.03 -0.53 4.23
N LEU A 112 -10.89 0.39 3.28
CA LEU A 112 -10.35 1.74 3.54
C LEU A 112 -11.28 2.63 4.36
N LEU A 113 -12.59 2.47 4.19
CA LEU A 113 -13.64 3.23 4.85
C LEU A 113 -14.01 2.68 6.23
N SER A 114 -13.58 1.46 6.56
CA SER A 114 -13.70 0.95 7.93
C SER A 114 -12.88 1.82 8.88
N ASP A 115 -13.55 2.56 9.76
CA ASP A 115 -12.92 3.44 10.74
C ASP A 115 -12.12 2.59 11.75
N GLY A 116 -10.80 2.59 11.60
CA GLY A 116 -9.84 1.76 12.36
C GLY A 116 -9.73 2.02 13.87
N ASN A 117 -10.65 2.76 14.49
CA ASN A 117 -10.62 3.01 15.94
C ASN A 117 -11.54 2.08 16.76
N ASN A 118 -12.62 1.54 16.19
CA ASN A 118 -13.47 0.56 16.89
C ASN A 118 -13.44 -0.83 16.23
N SER A 119 -13.11 -0.92 14.94
CA SER A 119 -13.02 -2.19 14.24
C SER A 119 -11.65 -2.86 14.39
N LEU A 120 -10.54 -2.12 14.44
CA LEU A 120 -9.20 -2.74 14.38
C LEU A 120 -8.91 -3.64 15.60
N ASP A 121 -9.17 -3.17 16.82
CA ASP A 121 -8.99 -3.99 18.02
C ASP A 121 -9.93 -5.20 18.02
N GLN A 122 -11.19 -5.02 17.61
CA GLN A 122 -12.18 -6.11 17.54
C GLN A 122 -11.87 -7.11 16.41
N THR A 123 -11.36 -6.65 15.27
CA THR A 123 -10.99 -7.49 14.12
C THR A 123 -9.67 -8.22 14.39
N ILE A 124 -8.69 -7.58 15.05
CA ILE A 124 -7.48 -8.24 15.54
C ILE A 124 -7.84 -9.28 16.62
N GLU A 125 -8.72 -8.96 17.56
CA GLU A 125 -9.16 -9.88 18.61
C GLU A 125 -9.97 -11.05 18.03
N ALA A 126 -10.87 -10.81 17.08
CA ALA A 126 -11.61 -11.85 16.36
C ALA A 126 -10.69 -12.77 15.54
N SER A 127 -9.65 -12.22 14.89
CA SER A 127 -8.69 -13.01 14.09
C SER A 127 -7.79 -13.93 14.91
N LYS A 128 -7.60 -13.62 16.20
CA LYS A 128 -6.88 -14.50 17.13
C LYS A 128 -7.73 -15.67 17.61
N ILE A 129 -9.06 -15.63 17.41
CA ILE A 129 -10.03 -16.55 18.01
C ILE A 129 -10.60 -17.55 16.97
N ASP A 130 -10.60 -17.22 15.68
CA ASP A 130 -11.28 -18.04 14.66
C ASP A 130 -10.34 -18.49 13.53
N SER A 131 -10.23 -19.81 13.30
CA SER A 131 -9.41 -20.41 12.24
C SER A 131 -10.09 -20.39 10.86
N THR A 132 -11.21 -19.69 10.74
CA THR A 132 -12.09 -19.63 9.55
C THR A 132 -11.95 -18.35 8.74
N PHE A 133 -11.02 -17.45 9.11
CA PHE A 133 -10.80 -16.20 8.40
C PHE A 133 -10.49 -16.42 6.91
N GLU A 134 -11.29 -15.80 6.03
CA GLU A 134 -10.98 -15.79 4.61
C GLU A 134 -9.68 -15.00 4.37
N THR A 135 -8.97 -15.32 3.30
CA THR A 135 -7.65 -14.72 2.99
C THR A 135 -7.73 -13.18 2.85
N ASP A 136 -8.90 -12.66 2.48
CA ASP A 136 -9.18 -11.23 2.33
C ASP A 136 -9.26 -10.50 3.69
N ASP A 137 -9.73 -11.17 4.74
CA ASP A 137 -9.89 -10.57 6.07
C ASP A 137 -8.54 -10.43 6.80
N LEU A 138 -7.63 -11.39 6.60
CA LEU A 138 -6.24 -11.31 7.10
C LEU A 138 -5.48 -10.13 6.47
N LEU A 139 -5.77 -9.80 5.21
CA LEU A 139 -5.15 -8.69 4.49
C LEU A 139 -5.62 -7.33 5.00
N LEU A 140 -6.92 -7.22 5.31
CA LEU A 140 -7.49 -6.07 5.98
C LEU A 140 -6.77 -5.80 7.31
N ILE A 141 -6.61 -6.86 8.12
CA ILE A 141 -5.93 -6.76 9.42
C ILE A 141 -4.49 -6.32 9.26
N ASN A 142 -3.72 -6.95 8.36
CA ASN A 142 -2.32 -6.58 8.14
C ASN A 142 -2.18 -5.12 7.71
N THR A 143 -3.01 -4.67 6.76
CA THR A 143 -2.97 -3.29 6.24
C THR A 143 -3.29 -2.28 7.33
N LEU A 144 -4.37 -2.49 8.08
CA LEU A 144 -4.77 -1.57 9.15
C LEU A 144 -3.77 -1.60 10.32
N THR A 145 -3.21 -2.77 10.63
CA THR A 145 -2.17 -2.93 11.66
C THR A 145 -0.94 -2.12 11.31
N LEU A 146 -0.46 -2.18 10.06
CA LEU A 146 0.68 -1.36 9.62
C LEU A 146 0.38 0.14 9.67
N ILE A 147 -0.81 0.54 9.22
CA ILE A 147 -1.25 1.94 9.27
C ILE A 147 -1.21 2.46 10.71
N HIS A 148 -1.64 1.64 11.68
CA HIS A 148 -1.65 2.01 13.08
C HIS A 148 -0.25 1.99 13.71
N ILE A 149 0.51 0.89 13.59
CA ILE A 149 1.84 0.73 14.20
C ILE A 149 2.82 1.80 13.71
N TYR A 150 2.81 2.09 12.41
CA TYR A 150 3.75 3.03 11.79
C TYR A 150 3.16 4.42 11.55
N ASN A 151 1.94 4.69 12.07
CA ASN A 151 1.24 5.96 11.93
C ASN A 151 1.20 6.48 10.47
N ILE A 152 0.89 5.58 9.54
CA ILE A 152 0.92 5.87 8.10
C ILE A 152 -0.31 6.68 7.71
N SER A 153 -0.11 7.86 7.11
CA SER A 153 -1.22 8.59 6.49
C SER A 153 -1.51 8.02 5.10
N MET A 154 -2.76 7.61 4.85
CA MET A 154 -3.17 6.96 3.60
C MET A 154 -4.34 7.70 2.94
N GLY A 155 -4.29 7.82 1.62
CA GLY A 155 -5.41 8.23 0.78
C GLY A 155 -5.56 7.34 -0.44
N CYS A 156 -6.76 7.37 -1.03
CA CYS A 156 -7.07 6.57 -2.21
C CYS A 156 -7.97 7.34 -3.18
N LYS A 157 -7.70 7.16 -4.47
CA LYS A 157 -8.51 7.65 -5.57
C LYS A 157 -8.85 6.48 -6.48
N MET A 158 -10.12 6.38 -6.84
CA MET A 158 -10.64 5.37 -7.76
C MET A 158 -11.30 6.04 -8.95
N ILE A 159 -10.98 5.62 -10.17
CA ILE A 159 -11.59 6.14 -11.41
C ILE A 159 -12.26 5.00 -12.14
N ASP A 160 -13.57 5.10 -12.35
CA ASP A 160 -14.33 4.12 -13.12
C ASP A 160 -14.08 4.26 -14.63
N ARG A 161 -13.64 3.17 -15.26
CA ARG A 161 -13.38 3.04 -16.71
C ARG A 161 -14.40 2.15 -17.43
N GLY A 162 -15.48 1.75 -16.77
CA GLY A 162 -16.54 0.89 -17.30
C GLY A 162 -16.26 -0.59 -17.07
N ASN A 163 -15.13 -1.11 -17.55
CA ASN A 163 -14.76 -2.54 -17.38
C ASN A 163 -13.81 -2.81 -16.21
N HIS A 164 -13.19 -1.77 -15.63
CA HIS A 164 -12.33 -1.84 -14.45
C HIS A 164 -12.33 -0.49 -13.73
N LYS A 165 -11.72 -0.44 -12.55
CA LYS A 165 -11.37 0.81 -11.88
C LYS A 165 -9.85 0.99 -11.88
N ASP A 166 -9.38 2.17 -12.28
CA ASP A 166 -8.01 2.59 -11.99
C ASP A 166 -7.95 3.01 -10.52
N ILE A 167 -7.00 2.46 -9.77
CA ILE A 167 -6.82 2.70 -8.34
C ILE A 167 -5.48 3.38 -8.11
N PHE A 168 -5.50 4.45 -7.34
CA PHE A 168 -4.32 5.20 -6.92
C PHE A 168 -4.31 5.28 -5.41
N ILE A 169 -3.28 4.74 -4.78
CA ILE A 169 -3.11 4.73 -3.33
C ILE A 169 -1.89 5.57 -3.01
N ASN A 170 -2.02 6.52 -2.09
CA ASN A 170 -0.87 7.27 -1.58
C ASN A 170 -0.66 6.99 -0.09
N LEU A 171 0.60 6.82 0.29
CA LEU A 171 1.05 6.72 1.68
C LEU A 171 2.00 7.88 1.97
N SER A 172 1.90 8.42 3.18
CA SER A 172 2.87 9.36 3.74
C SER A 172 3.36 8.81 5.07
N ILE A 173 4.66 8.59 5.17
CA ILE A 173 5.32 7.94 6.30
C ILE A 173 6.33 8.91 6.90
N ASN A 174 6.19 9.21 8.19
CA ASN A 174 7.22 9.96 8.92
C ASN A 174 8.36 9.01 9.31
N LEU A 175 9.55 9.18 8.72
CA LEU A 175 10.69 8.28 8.92
C LEU A 175 11.18 8.26 10.38
N GLU A 176 10.94 9.33 11.14
CA GLU A 176 11.32 9.40 12.56
C GLU A 176 10.41 8.55 13.45
N GLU A 177 9.17 8.29 13.02
CA GLU A 177 8.21 7.46 13.77
C GLU A 177 8.43 5.97 13.51
N VAL A 178 8.83 5.63 12.28
CA VAL A 178 9.14 4.24 11.90
C VAL A 178 10.41 3.71 12.57
N ASN A 179 11.31 4.60 13.00
CA ASN A 179 12.59 4.21 13.58
C ASN A 179 12.57 4.01 15.11
N LYS A 180 11.47 4.39 15.79
CA LYS A 180 11.30 4.16 17.23
C LYS A 180 11.31 2.67 17.57
#